data_AF-G0EDI9-F1
#
_entry.id   AF-G0EDI9-F1
#
_cell.length_a   1.000
_cell.length_b   1.000
_cell.length_c   1.000
_cell.angle_alpha   90.00
_cell.angle_beta   90.00
_cell.angle_gamma   90.00
#
_symmetry.space_group_name_H-M   'P 1'
#
loop_
_entity.id
_entity.type
_entity.pdbx_description
1 polymer ?
#
loop_
_entity_poly.entity_id
_entity_poly.type
_entity_poly.pdbx_seq_one_letter_code
_entity_poly.pdbx_strand_id
1 'polypeptide(L)'
;MRIIVIVGAGRSVGKTLLGETITREASRRGLKTWVVKHVHHGVDYRVKDTGRYLASGAARVYAIGPNETMVVEPQTARLEEIVREAKEKHVDLLIVEGFRGHIDTLRNAGALIVCIGVDDSACSVKLEPGFNPEHEAHRILEMTGL
;
A
#
# COMPACT_ATOMS: atom_id res chain seq x y z
N MET A 1 6.08 13.31 -3.74
CA MET A 1 5.36 12.07 -3.39
C MET A 1 3.96 12.09 -3.99
N ARG A 2 3.59 11.02 -4.70
CA ARG A 2 2.21 10.72 -5.14
C ARG A 2 1.63 9.61 -4.27
N ILE A 3 0.29 9.56 -4.18
CA ILE A 3 -0.42 8.53 -3.42
C ILE A 3 -1.44 7.87 -4.36
N ILE A 4 -1.38 6.55 -4.46
CA ILE A 4 -2.37 5.73 -5.17
C ILE A 4 -3.07 4.85 -4.14
N VAL A 5 -4.39 4.92 -4.08
CA VAL A 5 -5.20 4.07 -3.20
C VAL A 5 -5.92 3.03 -4.04
N ILE A 6 -5.78 1.75 -3.71
CA ILE A 6 -6.42 0.65 -4.43
C ILE A 6 -7.46 0.00 -3.54
N VAL A 7 -8.73 0.12 -3.92
CA VAL A 7 -9.88 -0.51 -3.26
C VAL A 7 -10.62 -1.43 -4.23
N GLY A 8 -11.36 -2.39 -3.72
CA GLY A 8 -11.98 -3.41 -4.57
C GLY A 8 -13.03 -4.24 -3.87
N ALA A 9 -14.02 -4.70 -4.63
CA ALA A 9 -15.31 -5.25 -4.16
C ALA A 9 -15.19 -6.36 -3.11
N GLY A 10 -14.14 -7.16 -3.21
CA GLY A 10 -13.87 -8.25 -2.29
C GLY A 10 -12.44 -8.77 -2.41
N ARG A 11 -12.25 -10.03 -2.04
CA ARG A 11 -10.99 -10.75 -2.26
C ARG A 11 -10.86 -11.11 -3.74
N SER A 12 -9.62 -11.32 -4.19
CA SER A 12 -9.31 -11.85 -5.53
C SER A 12 -9.79 -11.00 -6.73
N VAL A 13 -10.25 -9.76 -6.51
CA VAL A 13 -10.64 -8.85 -7.60
C VAL A 13 -9.44 -8.22 -8.33
N GLY A 14 -8.19 -8.52 -7.93
CA GLY A 14 -6.98 -8.01 -8.59
C GLY A 14 -6.28 -6.83 -7.91
N LYS A 15 -6.67 -6.43 -6.68
CA LYS A 15 -6.00 -5.32 -5.96
C LYS A 15 -4.49 -5.54 -5.79
N THR A 16 -4.09 -6.68 -5.23
CA THR A 16 -2.68 -7.02 -5.03
C THR A 16 -1.94 -7.07 -6.37
N LEU A 17 -2.54 -7.71 -7.38
CA LEU A 17 -1.95 -7.83 -8.72
C LEU A 17 -1.67 -6.46 -9.35
N LEU A 18 -2.62 -5.52 -9.24
CA LEU A 18 -2.43 -4.16 -9.72
C LEU A 18 -1.35 -3.44 -8.91
N GLY A 19 -1.40 -3.52 -7.58
CA GLY A 19 -0.39 -2.90 -6.70
C GLY A 19 1.03 -3.39 -6.98
N GLU A 20 1.21 -4.70 -7.18
CA GLU A 20 2.49 -5.31 -7.56
C GLU A 20 2.96 -4.83 -8.94
N THR A 21 2.04 -4.72 -9.91
CA THR A 21 2.37 -4.29 -11.28
C THR A 21 2.75 -2.81 -11.31
N ILE A 22 2.02 -1.95 -10.61
CA ILE A 22 2.41 -0.53 -10.42
C ILE A 22 3.76 -0.44 -9.71
N THR A 23 4.00 -1.24 -8.66
CA THR A 23 5.29 -1.22 -7.93
C THR A 23 6.45 -1.62 -8.83
N ARG A 24 6.26 -2.66 -9.65
CA ARG A 24 7.27 -3.14 -10.61
C ARG A 24 7.58 -2.08 -11.66
N GLU A 25 6.56 -1.44 -12.21
CA GLU A 25 6.73 -0.39 -13.22
C GLU A 25 7.36 0.88 -12.61
N ALA A 26 6.93 1.29 -11.42
CA ALA A 26 7.54 2.41 -10.70
C ALA A 26 9.04 2.14 -10.39
N SER A 27 9.37 0.90 -10.00
CA SER A 27 10.76 0.48 -9.78
C SER A 27 11.59 0.55 -11.06
N ARG A 28 11.05 0.12 -12.21
CA ARG A 28 11.70 0.27 -13.53
C ARG A 28 11.99 1.73 -13.88
N ARG A 29 11.16 2.66 -13.41
CA ARG A 29 11.34 4.11 -13.56
C ARG A 29 12.28 4.73 -12.52
N GLY A 30 12.86 3.93 -11.62
CA GLY A 30 13.76 4.39 -10.56
C GLY A 30 13.05 5.10 -9.40
N LEU A 31 11.73 4.94 -9.26
CA LEU A 31 10.94 5.61 -8.24
C LEU A 31 11.03 4.88 -6.89
N LYS A 32 11.33 5.62 -5.83
CA LYS A 32 11.29 5.12 -4.46
C LYS A 32 9.83 4.90 -4.06
N THR A 33 9.41 3.64 -4.02
CA THR A 33 8.02 3.25 -3.80
C THR A 33 7.85 2.58 -2.44
N TRP A 34 6.87 3.04 -1.66
CA TRP A 34 6.41 2.39 -0.42
C TRP A 34 5.00 1.83 -0.60
N VAL A 35 4.68 0.77 0.14
CA VAL A 35 3.37 0.11 0.09
C VAL A 35 2.81 -0.02 1.51
N VAL A 36 1.57 0.41 1.69
CA VAL A 36 0.77 0.19 2.90
C VAL A 36 -0.36 -0.76 2.54
N LYS A 37 -0.44 -1.91 3.22
CA LYS A 37 -1.50 -2.90 3.01
C LYS A 37 -2.33 -3.06 4.26
N HIS A 38 -3.62 -2.77 4.17
CA HIS A 38 -4.55 -3.03 5.26
C HIS A 38 -4.92 -4.51 5.31
N VAL A 39 -4.58 -5.20 6.40
CA VAL A 39 -4.93 -6.60 6.63
C VAL A 39 -5.99 -6.73 7.72
N HIS A 40 -7.03 -7.53 7.47
CA HIS A 40 -8.15 -7.70 8.42
C HIS A 40 -7.91 -8.78 9.48
N HIS A 41 -7.07 -9.77 9.20
CA HIS A 41 -6.84 -10.95 10.07
C HIS A 41 -5.52 -10.87 10.85
N GLY A 42 -4.91 -9.69 10.92
CA GLY A 42 -3.58 -9.48 11.48
C GLY A 42 -2.46 -9.91 10.53
N VAL A 43 -1.22 -9.65 10.94
CA VAL A 43 0.00 -10.01 10.20
C VAL A 43 0.61 -11.28 10.83
N ASP A 44 0.97 -12.25 10.01
CA ASP A 44 1.51 -13.54 10.44
C ASP A 44 3.02 -13.48 10.71
N TYR A 45 3.41 -12.71 11.74
CA TYR A 45 4.80 -12.65 12.24
C TYR A 45 4.99 -13.37 13.58
N ARG A 46 3.89 -13.85 14.19
CA ARG A 46 3.86 -14.32 15.59
C ARG A 46 4.43 -15.73 15.77
N VAL A 47 4.72 -16.43 14.68
CA VAL A 47 5.16 -17.84 14.67
C VAL A 47 6.67 -18.04 14.77
N LYS A 48 7.49 -16.98 14.81
CA LYS A 48 8.97 -17.04 14.89
C LYS A 48 9.53 -16.33 16.13
N ASP A 49 10.85 -16.35 16.32
CA ASP A 49 11.53 -15.69 17.44
C ASP A 49 11.18 -14.20 17.58
N THR A 50 10.95 -13.51 16.46
CA THR A 50 10.42 -12.13 16.43
C THR A 50 9.12 -12.01 17.24
N GLY A 51 8.20 -12.98 17.09
CA GLY A 51 6.95 -13.04 17.85
C GLY A 51 7.16 -13.28 19.34
N ARG A 52 8.14 -14.10 19.73
CA ARG A 52 8.49 -14.35 21.14
C ARG A 52 9.02 -13.11 21.84
N TYR A 53 9.86 -12.31 21.17
CA TYR A 53 10.34 -11.04 21.73
C TYR A 53 9.20 -10.05 21.94
N LEU A 54 8.28 -9.94 20.99
CA LEU A 54 7.08 -9.09 21.13
C LEU A 54 6.20 -9.55 22.30
N ALA A 55 5.95 -10.86 22.42
CA ALA A 55 5.19 -11.42 23.54
C ALA A 55 5.87 -11.20 24.90
N SER A 56 7.19 -11.01 24.91
CA SER A 56 7.99 -10.72 26.10
C SER A 56 8.04 -9.21 26.44
N GLY A 57 7.32 -8.36 25.68
CA GLY A 57 7.19 -6.93 25.95
C GLY A 57 8.09 -6.02 25.13
N ALA A 58 8.77 -6.53 24.09
CA ALA A 58 9.50 -5.67 23.17
C ALA A 58 8.54 -4.70 22.45
N ALA A 59 8.79 -3.40 22.56
CA ALA A 59 7.99 -2.38 21.87
C ALA A 59 8.20 -2.38 20.34
N ARG A 60 9.35 -2.86 19.88
CA ARG A 60 9.76 -2.93 18.47
C ARG A 60 10.80 -4.01 18.31
N VAL A 61 10.72 -4.80 17.25
CA VAL A 61 11.71 -5.84 16.93
C VAL A 61 12.22 -5.64 15.51
N TYR A 62 13.54 -5.60 15.37
CA TYR A 62 14.24 -5.65 14.08
C TYR A 62 14.74 -7.07 13.85
N ALA A 63 14.36 -7.67 12.73
CA ALA A 63 14.96 -8.89 12.21
C ALA A 63 15.84 -8.50 11.02
N ILE A 64 17.15 -8.69 11.15
CA ILE A 64 18.15 -8.28 10.16
C ILE A 64 18.75 -9.52 9.51
N GLY A 65 18.61 -9.63 8.19
CA GLY A 65 19.28 -10.64 7.37
C GLY A 65 20.39 -10.01 6.51
N PRO A 66 21.07 -10.81 5.68
CA PRO A 66 22.16 -10.32 4.83
C PRO A 66 21.76 -9.22 3.83
N ASN A 67 20.51 -9.23 3.36
CA ASN A 67 20.03 -8.35 2.29
C ASN A 67 18.75 -7.59 2.64
N GLU A 68 18.14 -7.87 3.79
CA GLU A 68 16.83 -7.33 4.14
C GLU A 68 16.70 -7.09 5.63
N THR A 69 15.81 -6.16 5.98
CA THR A 69 15.43 -5.88 7.36
C THR A 69 13.93 -5.87 7.45
N MET A 70 13.39 -6.63 8.39
CA MET A 70 11.99 -6.60 8.77
C MET A 70 11.87 -5.89 10.12
N VAL A 71 10.93 -4.96 10.22
CA VAL A 71 10.59 -4.28 11.47
C VAL A 71 9.17 -4.66 11.84
N VAL A 72 8.98 -5.07 13.09
CA VAL A 72 7.66 -5.41 13.62
C VAL A 72 7.41 -4.62 14.90
N GLU A 73 6.25 -3.99 14.95
CA GLU A 73 5.71 -3.28 16.12
C GLU A 73 4.36 -3.90 16.49
N PRO A 74 4.08 -4.09 17.79
CA PRO A 74 2.78 -4.61 18.23
C PRO A 74 1.69 -3.53 18.20
N GLN A 75 2.05 -2.26 17.93
CA GLN A 75 1.11 -1.15 17.83
C GLN A 75 0.66 -0.91 16.39
N THR A 76 -0.62 -0.59 16.22
CA THR A 76 -1.19 -0.20 14.92
C THR A 76 -0.73 1.21 14.56
N ALA A 77 0.05 1.34 13.49
CA ALA A 77 0.44 2.64 12.95
C ALA A 77 -0.78 3.38 12.36
N ARG A 78 -0.83 4.70 12.55
CA ARG A 78 -1.84 5.55 11.89
C ARG A 78 -1.39 5.86 10.47
N LEU A 79 -2.32 5.87 9.51
CA LEU A 79 -1.99 6.10 8.11
C LEU A 79 -1.34 7.47 7.90
N GLU A 80 -1.76 8.47 8.65
CA GLU A 80 -1.22 9.83 8.63
C GLU A 80 0.26 9.87 9.05
N GLU A 81 0.66 9.03 10.01
CA GLU A 81 2.05 8.92 10.46
C GLU A 81 2.93 8.33 9.37
N ILE A 82 2.45 7.29 8.69
CA ILE A 82 3.15 6.65 7.56
C ILE A 82 3.28 7.63 6.40
N VAL A 83 2.23 8.38 6.07
CA VAL A 83 2.26 9.41 5.02
C VAL A 83 3.27 10.50 5.36
N ARG A 84 3.35 10.95 6.62
CA ARG A 84 4.33 11.93 7.07
C ARG A 84 5.76 11.39 6.95
N GLU A 85 5.99 10.18 7.43
CA GLU A 85 7.32 9.53 7.35
C GLU A 85 7.76 9.35 5.90
N ALA A 86 6.86 8.89 5.02
CA ALA A 86 7.16 8.74 3.60
C ALA A 86 7.59 10.07 2.95
N LYS A 87 6.95 11.20 3.32
CA LYS A 87 7.38 12.53 2.87
C LYS A 87 8.78 12.90 3.39
N GLU A 88 9.04 12.71 4.68
CA GLU A 88 10.36 12.98 5.30
C GLU A 88 11.47 12.14 4.66
N LYS A 89 11.16 10.89 4.28
CA LYS A 89 12.07 9.97 3.61
C LYS A 89 12.14 10.15 2.10
N HIS A 90 11.54 11.20 1.55
CA HIS A 90 11.55 11.52 0.12
C HIS A 90 11.08 10.34 -0.75
N VAL A 91 9.99 9.68 -0.35
CA VAL A 91 9.32 8.65 -1.15
C VAL A 91 8.63 9.29 -2.36
N ASP A 92 8.79 8.70 -3.53
CA ASP A 92 8.20 9.20 -4.77
C ASP A 92 6.74 8.77 -4.91
N LEU A 93 6.46 7.50 -4.57
CA LEU A 93 5.15 6.89 -4.68
C LEU A 93 4.79 6.11 -3.41
N LEU A 94 3.61 6.39 -2.85
CA LEU A 94 3.00 5.60 -1.79
C LEU A 94 1.76 4.88 -2.33
N ILE A 95 1.77 3.55 -2.30
CA ILE A 95 0.62 2.72 -2.68
C ILE A 95 -0.11 2.30 -1.41
N VAL A 96 -1.42 2.50 -1.35
CA VAL A 96 -2.27 2.12 -0.22
C VAL A 96 -3.29 1.10 -0.70
N GLU A 97 -3.13 -0.17 -0.33
CA GLU A 97 -4.10 -1.23 -0.61
C GLU A 97 -5.10 -1.35 0.55
N GLY A 98 -6.38 -1.10 0.28
CA GLY A 98 -7.45 -1.16 1.27
C GLY A 98 -7.83 0.20 1.83
N PHE A 99 -7.98 0.32 3.15
CA PHE A 99 -8.40 1.56 3.82
C PHE A 99 -9.69 2.22 3.28
N ARG A 100 -10.72 1.44 2.94
CA ARG A 100 -12.01 1.96 2.42
C ARG A 100 -12.61 3.10 3.27
N GLY A 101 -12.54 3.00 4.59
CA GLY A 101 -13.06 4.04 5.49
C GLY A 101 -12.27 5.35 5.50
N HIS A 102 -11.13 5.43 4.80
CA HIS A 102 -10.26 6.62 4.74
C HIS A 102 -10.18 7.20 3.32
N ILE A 103 -10.99 6.70 2.36
CA ILE A 103 -10.95 7.15 0.96
C ILE A 103 -11.15 8.66 0.86
N ASP A 104 -12.14 9.24 1.54
CA ASP A 104 -12.40 10.68 1.47
C ASP A 104 -11.23 11.51 1.98
N THR A 105 -10.65 11.11 3.11
CA THR A 105 -9.45 11.77 3.68
C THR A 105 -8.28 11.71 2.70
N LEU A 106 -8.02 10.54 2.11
CA LEU A 106 -6.93 10.35 1.15
C LEU A 106 -7.17 11.11 -0.16
N ARG A 107 -8.40 11.12 -0.65
CA ARG A 107 -8.81 11.90 -1.83
C ARG A 107 -8.61 13.39 -1.59
N ASN A 108 -9.03 13.90 -0.43
CA ASN A 108 -8.81 15.30 -0.05
C ASN A 108 -7.33 15.64 0.11
N ALA A 109 -6.48 14.67 0.43
CA ALA A 109 -5.02 14.79 0.43
C ALA A 109 -4.39 14.67 -0.97
N GLY A 110 -5.19 14.58 -2.03
CA GLY A 110 -4.73 14.51 -3.42
C GLY A 110 -4.34 13.11 -3.90
N ALA A 111 -4.80 12.05 -3.22
CA ALA A 111 -4.57 10.69 -3.66
C ALA A 111 -5.45 10.32 -4.88
N LEU A 112 -4.88 9.56 -5.81
CA LEU A 112 -5.62 8.96 -6.92
C LEU A 112 -6.27 7.66 -6.42
N ILE A 113 -7.60 7.60 -6.48
CA ILE A 113 -8.37 6.46 -5.96
C ILE A 113 -8.71 5.51 -7.12
N VAL A 114 -8.18 4.29 -7.06
CA VAL A 114 -8.45 3.21 -8.01
C VAL A 114 -9.42 2.22 -7.37
N CYS A 115 -10.56 2.01 -8.02
CA CYS A 115 -11.62 1.13 -7.57
C CYS A 115 -11.79 -0.04 -8.54
N ILE A 116 -11.80 -1.27 -8.01
CA ILE A 116 -11.94 -2.49 -8.81
C ILE A 116 -13.23 -3.23 -8.47
N GLY A 117 -14.19 -3.23 -9.40
CA GLY A 117 -15.53 -3.79 -9.21
C GLY A 117 -16.34 -3.08 -8.12
N VAL A 118 -15.99 -1.83 -7.81
CA VAL A 118 -16.69 -1.00 -6.81
C VAL A 118 -17.25 0.21 -7.52
N ASP A 119 -18.55 0.44 -7.37
CA ASP A 119 -19.16 1.69 -7.76
C ASP A 119 -19.17 2.65 -6.57
N ASP A 120 -18.22 3.59 -6.56
CA ASP A 120 -18.11 4.64 -5.56
C ASP A 120 -17.80 5.97 -6.29
N SER A 121 -18.45 7.03 -5.84
CA SER A 121 -18.27 8.38 -6.39
C SER A 121 -16.88 8.97 -6.12
N ALA A 122 -16.15 8.43 -5.15
CA ALA A 122 -14.80 8.86 -4.81
C ALA A 122 -13.71 8.29 -5.75
N CYS A 123 -14.04 7.35 -6.63
CA CYS A 123 -13.10 6.71 -7.54
C CYS A 123 -12.62 7.67 -8.62
N SER A 124 -11.31 7.87 -8.72
CA SER A 124 -10.64 8.55 -9.84
C SER A 124 -10.53 7.63 -11.05
N VAL A 125 -10.33 6.34 -10.81
CA VAL A 125 -10.24 5.28 -11.82
C VAL A 125 -11.15 4.14 -11.41
N LYS A 126 -12.04 3.72 -12.32
CA LYS A 126 -12.90 2.56 -12.14
C LYS A 126 -12.43 1.46 -13.09
N LEU A 127 -12.19 0.27 -12.54
CA LEU A 127 -11.77 -0.93 -13.25
C LEU A 127 -12.76 -2.05 -12.99
N GLU A 128 -13.06 -2.83 -14.02
CA GLU A 128 -13.78 -4.09 -13.85
C GLU A 128 -12.81 -5.23 -13.55
N PRO A 129 -13.20 -6.25 -12.76
CA PRO A 129 -12.39 -7.46 -12.61
C PRO A 129 -12.02 -8.07 -13.96
N GLY A 130 -10.78 -8.54 -14.10
CA GLY A 130 -10.25 -9.03 -15.39
C GLY A 130 -9.61 -7.95 -16.27
N PHE A 131 -9.42 -6.73 -15.76
CA PHE A 131 -8.60 -5.70 -16.40
C PHE A 131 -7.18 -6.20 -16.75
N ASN A 132 -6.55 -5.58 -17.75
CA ASN A 132 -5.14 -5.83 -18.07
C ASN A 132 -4.24 -5.02 -17.11
N PRO A 133 -3.51 -5.66 -16.17
CA PRO A 133 -2.77 -4.94 -15.15
C PRO A 133 -1.59 -4.13 -15.69
N GLU A 134 -0.95 -4.57 -16.77
CA GLU A 134 0.20 -3.86 -17.37
C GLU A 134 -0.28 -2.56 -18.01
N HIS A 135 -1.34 -2.63 -18.84
CA HIS A 135 -1.94 -1.43 -19.45
C HIS A 135 -2.40 -0.42 -18.39
N GLU A 136 -3.13 -0.90 -17.36
CA GLU A 136 -3.65 -0.02 -16.32
C GLU A 136 -2.56 0.57 -15.43
N ALA A 137 -1.49 -0.18 -15.12
CA ALA A 137 -0.39 0.34 -14.32
C ALA A 137 0.31 1.52 -15.00
N HIS A 138 0.60 1.41 -16.31
CA HIS A 138 1.15 2.52 -17.09
C HIS A 138 0.23 3.74 -17.06
N ARG A 139 -1.06 3.55 -17.40
CA ARG A 139 -2.06 4.62 -17.43
C ARG A 139 -2.19 5.32 -16.08
N ILE A 140 -2.27 4.55 -14.99
CA ILE A 140 -2.43 5.10 -13.64
C ILE A 140 -1.19 5.91 -13.23
N LEU A 141 0.03 5.44 -13.53
CA LEU A 141 1.24 6.19 -13.23
C LEU A 141 1.27 7.54 -13.99
N GLU A 142 0.92 7.53 -15.28
CA GLU A 142 0.85 8.75 -16.09
C GLU A 142 -0.18 9.76 -15.54
N MET A 143 -1.33 9.29 -15.05
CA MET A 143 -2.32 10.15 -14.39
C MET A 143 -1.79 10.83 -13.12
N THR A 144 -0.78 10.24 -12.48
CA THR A 144 -0.09 10.86 -11.33
C THR A 144 1.09 11.75 -11.73
N GLY A 145 1.42 11.83 -13.02
CA GLY A 145 2.60 12.54 -13.54
C GLY A 145 3.93 11.86 -13.18
N LEU A 146 3.93 10.53 -13.04
CA LEU A 146 5.09 9.67 -12.83
C LEU A 146 5.35 8.82 -14.07
#